data_AF-A0A7J4EK93-F1
#
_entry.id   AF-A0A7J4EK93-F1
#
_cell.length_a   1.000
_cell.length_b   1.000
_cell.length_c   1.000
_cell.angle_alpha   90.00
_cell.angle_beta   90.00
_cell.angle_gamma   90.00
#
_symmetry.space_group_name_H-M   'P 1'
#
loop_
_entity.id
_entity.type
_entity.pdbx_description
1 polymer ?
#
loop_
_entity_poly.entity_id
_entity_poly.type
_entity_poly.pdbx_seq_one_letter_code
_entity_poly.pdbx_strand_id
1 'polypeptide(L)'
;MEKLWWYCQSYCSDLCKWLKSLPYYKKVYISKKRWIKLPPCFKPTYLGEMMPPFIRQFRGPYNTHVHELSDKWVLHKDQKDPRKNPILHLLLDAPEYPTAISSGFTAALMAYHIQKSLPNAILKGFIALLFMLSFLKTKKLVKSLF
;
A
#
# COMPACT_ATOMS: atom_id res chain seq x y z
N MET A 1 20.86 -20.05 -4.10
CA MET A 1 19.43 -20.06 -4.50
C MET A 1 18.61 -19.43 -3.37
N GLU A 2 18.27 -18.14 -3.48
CA GLU A 2 17.35 -17.51 -2.52
C GLU A 2 15.99 -18.20 -2.60
N LYS A 3 15.63 -18.95 -1.56
CA LYS A 3 14.27 -19.50 -1.44
C LYS A 3 13.30 -18.33 -1.47
N LEU A 4 12.43 -18.34 -2.48
CA LEU A 4 11.37 -17.36 -2.71
C LEU A 4 10.43 -17.31 -1.50
N TRP A 5 10.79 -16.54 -0.49
CA TRP A 5 10.13 -16.51 0.82
C TRP A 5 8.69 -15.97 0.80
N TRP A 6 8.27 -15.42 -0.34
CA TRP A 6 6.89 -15.04 -0.64
C TRP A 6 6.00 -16.23 -1.01
N TYR A 7 6.55 -17.44 -1.12
CA TYR A 7 5.78 -18.66 -1.28
C TYR A 7 5.50 -19.32 0.07
N CYS A 8 4.43 -20.12 0.13
CA CYS A 8 4.12 -20.83 1.35
C CYS A 8 5.20 -21.85 1.70
N GLN A 9 5.82 -21.71 2.86
CA GLN A 9 6.78 -22.68 3.39
C GLN A 9 6.04 -23.76 4.19
N SER A 10 6.59 -24.97 4.26
CA SER A 10 5.95 -26.13 4.90
C SER A 10 5.51 -25.84 6.35
N TYR A 11 6.31 -25.11 7.12
CA TYR A 11 6.01 -24.71 8.49
C TYR A 11 4.90 -23.65 8.63
N CYS A 12 4.41 -23.07 7.53
CA CYS A 12 3.27 -22.14 7.51
C CYS A 12 2.08 -22.68 6.70
N SER A 13 2.06 -23.97 6.36
CA SER A 13 1.10 -24.56 5.42
C SER A 13 -0.38 -24.33 5.79
N ASP A 14 -0.77 -24.47 7.05
CA ASP A 14 -2.16 -24.26 7.47
C ASP A 14 -2.55 -22.78 7.50
N LEU A 15 -1.65 -21.92 7.98
CA LEU A 15 -1.81 -20.48 7.90
C LEU A 15 -2.00 -20.02 6.45
N CYS A 16 -1.21 -20.58 5.54
CA CYS A 16 -1.27 -20.28 4.12
C CYS A 16 -2.61 -20.64 3.47
N LYS A 17 -3.25 -21.74 3.87
CA LYS A 17 -4.60 -22.09 3.39
C LYS A 17 -5.59 -20.98 3.75
N TRP A 18 -5.51 -20.47 4.97
CA TRP A 18 -6.31 -19.34 5.43
C TRP A 18 -5.95 -18.03 4.70
N LEU A 19 -4.65 -17.70 4.56
CA LEU A 19 -4.23 -16.49 3.83
C LEU A 19 -4.70 -16.50 2.37
N LYS A 20 -4.71 -17.67 1.73
CA LYS A 20 -5.19 -17.83 0.36
C LYS A 20 -6.68 -17.49 0.24
N SER A 21 -7.50 -17.85 1.23
CA SER A 21 -8.96 -17.63 1.22
C SER A 21 -9.37 -16.19 1.54
N LEU A 22 -8.47 -15.37 2.07
CA LEU A 22 -8.79 -13.96 2.36
C LEU A 22 -9.11 -13.17 1.08
N PRO A 23 -10.11 -12.28 1.08
CA PRO A 23 -10.34 -11.39 -0.05
C PRO A 23 -9.22 -10.34 -0.17
N TYR A 24 -9.02 -9.84 -1.38
CA TYR A 24 -8.10 -8.71 -1.62
C TYR A 24 -8.61 -7.44 -0.94
N TYR A 25 -7.68 -6.54 -0.57
CA TYR A 25 -7.94 -5.21 0.00
C TYR A 25 -8.61 -5.17 1.39
N LYS A 26 -9.28 -6.24 1.81
CA LYS A 26 -9.96 -6.30 3.10
C LYS A 26 -8.95 -6.42 4.22
N LYS A 27 -9.06 -5.51 5.20
CA LYS A 27 -8.28 -5.56 6.43
C LYS A 27 -8.85 -6.61 7.38
N VAL A 28 -7.96 -7.43 7.92
CA VAL A 28 -8.21 -8.42 8.97
C VAL A 28 -7.42 -7.99 10.19
N TYR A 29 -8.10 -7.90 11.32
CA TYR A 29 -7.52 -7.49 12.59
C TYR A 29 -7.30 -8.72 13.46
N ILE A 30 -6.07 -8.91 13.93
CA ILE A 30 -5.70 -10.07 14.77
C ILE A 30 -5.13 -9.54 16.08
N SER A 31 -5.82 -9.79 17.18
CA SER A 31 -5.33 -9.36 18.51
C SER A 31 -3.99 -10.02 18.83
N LYS A 32 -3.08 -9.25 19.46
CA LYS A 32 -1.82 -9.79 20.01
C LYS A 32 -2.03 -10.76 21.18
N LYS A 33 -3.23 -10.83 21.75
CA LYS A 33 -3.61 -11.91 22.68
C LYS A 33 -3.69 -13.27 21.97
N ARG A 34 -4.13 -13.28 20.70
CA ARG A 34 -4.20 -14.48 19.87
C ARG A 34 -2.84 -14.81 19.26
N TRP A 35 -2.19 -13.81 18.65
CA TRP A 35 -0.86 -13.95 18.06
C TRP A 35 0.11 -13.00 18.75
N ILE A 36 0.77 -13.48 19.80
CA ILE A 36 1.78 -12.69 20.53
C ILE A 36 2.90 -12.28 19.59
N LYS A 37 3.32 -13.21 18.71
CA LYS A 37 4.31 -12.98 17.65
C LYS A 37 3.73 -13.39 16.30
N LEU A 38 4.15 -12.68 15.27
CA LEU A 38 3.79 -13.00 13.90
C LEU A 38 4.50 -14.30 13.47
N PRO A 39 3.83 -15.21 12.73
CA PRO A 39 4.45 -16.44 12.24
C PRO A 39 5.73 -16.17 11.41
N PRO A 40 6.74 -17.06 11.44
CA PRO A 40 8.07 -16.81 10.87
C PRO A 40 8.12 -16.64 9.34
N CYS A 41 7.02 -16.99 8.64
CA CYS A 41 6.87 -16.76 7.20
C CYS A 41 6.58 -15.31 6.84
N PHE A 42 6.26 -14.45 7.82
CA PHE A 42 6.26 -13.01 7.60
C PHE A 42 7.64 -12.43 7.83
N LYS A 43 8.09 -11.57 6.93
CA LYS A 43 9.39 -10.90 7.01
C LYS A 43 9.20 -9.38 7.09
N PRO A 44 10.01 -8.67 7.90
CA PRO A 44 9.99 -7.22 7.94
C PRO A 44 10.16 -6.62 6.54
N THR A 45 9.55 -5.48 6.30
CA THR A 45 9.72 -4.74 5.05
C THR A 45 9.70 -3.24 5.29
N TYR A 46 10.22 -2.48 4.33
CA TYR A 46 10.05 -1.03 4.24
C TYR A 46 9.10 -0.64 3.09
N LEU A 47 8.60 -1.62 2.33
CA LEU A 47 7.74 -1.39 1.17
C LEU A 47 6.27 -1.31 1.57
N GLY A 48 5.75 -0.09 1.55
CA GLY A 48 4.39 0.26 1.92
C GLY A 48 4.38 1.53 2.75
N GLU A 49 3.21 2.18 2.87
CA GLU A 49 3.09 3.36 3.72
C GLU A 49 3.27 3.00 5.19
N MET A 50 4.28 3.59 5.81
CA MET A 50 4.52 3.50 7.26
C MET A 50 4.07 4.81 7.89
N MET A 51 2.92 4.82 8.53
CA MET A 51 2.38 5.99 9.23
C MET A 51 1.97 5.64 10.65
N PRO A 52 2.08 6.58 11.61
CA PRO A 52 1.48 6.40 12.93
C PRO A 52 0.00 6.02 12.80
N PRO A 53 -0.51 5.06 13.59
CA PRO A 53 0.11 4.42 14.75
C PRO A 53 0.87 3.10 14.45
N PHE A 54 1.22 2.81 13.20
CA PHE A 54 1.93 1.56 12.87
C PHE A 54 3.37 1.59 13.39
N ILE A 55 3.80 0.49 14.02
CA ILE A 55 5.11 0.35 14.68
C ILE A 55 6.11 -0.34 13.77
N ARG A 56 5.70 -1.42 13.11
CA ARG A 56 6.46 -2.13 12.07
C ARG A 56 5.53 -2.62 10.97
N GLN A 57 6.11 -3.03 9.84
CA GLN A 57 5.38 -3.65 8.75
C GLN A 57 6.10 -4.88 8.20
N PHE A 58 5.34 -5.87 7.76
CA PHE A 58 5.83 -7.18 7.34
C PHE A 58 5.12 -7.63 6.08
N ARG A 59 5.81 -8.38 5.22
CA ARG A 59 5.21 -9.07 4.06
C ARG A 59 5.29 -10.57 4.25
N GLY A 60 4.26 -11.27 3.79
CA GLY A 60 4.18 -12.73 3.90
C GLY A 60 3.80 -13.39 2.58
N PRO A 61 3.45 -14.69 2.65
CA PRO A 61 2.94 -15.44 1.51
C PRO A 61 1.67 -14.83 0.91
N TYR A 62 1.37 -15.19 -0.34
CA TYR A 62 0.16 -14.77 -1.06
C TYR A 62 -0.06 -13.25 -1.11
N ASN A 63 1.01 -12.46 -1.27
CA ASN A 63 0.96 -10.99 -1.36
C ASN A 63 0.35 -10.34 -0.12
N THR A 64 0.49 -10.97 1.05
CA THR A 64 -0.02 -10.42 2.30
C THR A 64 0.91 -9.34 2.83
N HIS A 65 0.31 -8.27 3.35
CA HIS A 65 0.99 -7.16 4.02
C HIS A 65 0.37 -6.99 5.40
N VAL A 66 1.22 -6.83 6.40
CA VAL A 66 0.83 -6.75 7.80
C VAL A 66 1.44 -5.52 8.43
N HIS A 67 0.61 -4.72 9.08
CA HIS A 67 1.06 -3.68 9.99
C HIS A 67 0.94 -4.13 11.43
N GLU A 68 1.92 -3.76 12.24
CA GLU A 68 1.91 -3.97 13.68
C GLU A 68 1.42 -2.71 14.39
N LEU A 69 0.43 -2.88 15.28
CA LEU A 69 0.07 -1.89 16.30
C LEU A 69 0.45 -2.42 17.69
N SER A 70 0.27 -1.61 18.72
CA SER A 70 0.57 -1.99 20.11
C SER A 70 -0.25 -3.20 20.56
N ASP A 71 -1.53 -3.30 20.16
CA ASP A 71 -2.51 -4.28 20.63
C ASP A 71 -2.89 -5.37 19.60
N LYS A 72 -2.61 -5.15 18.31
CA LYS A 72 -3.06 -6.02 17.21
C LYS A 72 -2.16 -5.97 15.97
N TRP A 73 -2.41 -6.92 15.08
CA TRP A 73 -1.89 -6.97 13.72
C TRP A 73 -3.01 -6.60 12.75
N VAL A 74 -2.69 -5.80 11.73
CA VAL A 74 -3.61 -5.45 10.64
C VAL A 74 -3.07 -6.05 9.36
N LEU A 75 -3.69 -7.14 8.93
CA LEU A 75 -3.32 -7.88 7.74
C LEU A 75 -4.25 -7.52 6.59
N HIS A 76 -3.71 -7.33 5.39
CA HIS A 76 -4.49 -7.32 4.16
C HIS A 76 -3.74 -8.06 3.06
N LYS A 77 -4.43 -8.32 1.96
CA LYS A 77 -3.87 -8.99 0.78
C LYS A 77 -3.86 -8.06 -0.41
N ASP A 78 -2.67 -7.84 -0.96
CA ASP A 78 -2.49 -7.10 -2.21
C ASP A 78 -2.84 -8.00 -3.39
N GLN A 79 -3.47 -7.44 -4.42
CA GLN A 79 -3.70 -8.13 -5.67
C GLN A 79 -2.38 -8.41 -6.40
N LYS A 80 -1.43 -7.46 -6.35
CA LYS A 80 -0.09 -7.61 -6.92
C LYS A 80 0.98 -7.30 -5.89
N ASP A 81 2.02 -8.12 -5.90
CA ASP A 81 3.18 -7.93 -5.04
C ASP A 81 4.05 -6.77 -5.58
N PRO A 82 4.25 -5.68 -4.83
CA PRO A 82 5.05 -4.55 -5.29
C PRO A 82 6.52 -4.90 -5.52
N ARG A 83 7.01 -6.00 -4.93
CA ARG A 83 8.39 -6.48 -5.15
C ARG A 83 8.57 -7.12 -6.52
N LYS A 84 7.49 -7.56 -7.15
CA LYS A 84 7.50 -8.29 -8.43
C LYS A 84 6.89 -7.49 -9.56
N ASN A 85 5.78 -6.81 -9.29
CA ASN A 85 5.07 -6.03 -10.28
C ASN A 85 4.65 -4.68 -9.68
N PRO A 86 5.61 -3.75 -9.48
CA PRO A 86 5.38 -2.47 -8.83
C PRO A 86 4.40 -1.59 -9.59
N ILE A 87 4.44 -1.62 -10.93
CA ILE A 87 3.55 -0.82 -11.79
C ILE A 87 2.11 -1.29 -11.63
N LEU A 88 1.87 -2.60 -11.74
CA LEU A 88 0.51 -3.13 -11.62
C LEU A 88 -0.01 -3.02 -10.18
N HIS A 89 0.87 -3.08 -9.17
CA HIS A 89 0.53 -2.77 -7.78
C HIS A 89 0.05 -1.32 -7.63
N LEU A 90 0.77 -0.35 -8.20
CA LEU A 90 0.35 1.06 -8.18
C LEU A 90 -1.04 1.28 -8.81
N LEU A 91 -1.35 0.58 -9.89
CA LEU A 91 -2.64 0.73 -10.57
C LEU A 91 -3.81 0.07 -9.82
N LEU A 92 -3.58 -1.09 -9.21
CA LEU A 92 -4.64 -1.93 -8.66
C LEU A 92 -4.76 -1.85 -7.13
N ASP A 93 -3.64 -1.69 -6.43
CA ASP A 93 -3.57 -1.70 -4.96
C ASP A 93 -3.40 -0.30 -4.37
N ALA A 94 -2.78 0.64 -5.11
CA ALA A 94 -2.54 2.01 -4.64
C ALA A 94 -2.94 3.09 -5.68
N PRO A 95 -4.19 3.07 -6.20
CA PRO A 95 -4.64 3.92 -7.30
C PRO A 95 -4.62 5.43 -7.00
N GLU A 96 -4.51 5.83 -5.74
CA GLU A 96 -4.37 7.23 -5.33
C GLU A 96 -3.15 7.92 -5.95
N TYR A 97 -2.02 7.23 -6.07
CA TYR A 97 -0.79 7.81 -6.61
C TYR A 97 -0.89 8.09 -8.12
N PRO A 98 -1.27 7.13 -9.00
CA PRO A 98 -1.43 7.44 -10.42
C PRO A 98 -2.55 8.47 -10.67
N THR A 99 -3.61 8.47 -9.85
CA THR A 99 -4.66 9.49 -9.93
C THR A 99 -4.11 10.88 -9.63
N ALA A 100 -3.29 11.04 -8.59
CA ALA A 100 -2.69 12.34 -8.32
C ALA A 100 -1.65 12.74 -9.38
N ILE A 101 -0.80 11.82 -9.83
CA ILE A 101 0.20 12.08 -10.89
C ILE A 101 -0.48 12.57 -12.17
N SER A 102 -1.55 11.88 -12.60
CA SER A 102 -2.30 12.29 -13.80
C SER A 102 -2.95 13.66 -13.64
N SER A 103 -3.44 14.01 -12.44
CA SER A 103 -3.98 15.35 -12.17
C SER A 103 -2.92 16.45 -12.29
N GLY A 104 -1.72 16.23 -11.73
CA GLY A 104 -0.63 17.19 -11.80
C GLY A 104 -0.11 17.36 -13.23
N PHE A 105 0.01 16.26 -13.97
CA PHE A 105 0.41 16.28 -15.38
C PHE A 105 -0.61 17.05 -16.24
N THR A 106 -1.91 16.79 -16.05
CA THR A 106 -2.99 17.49 -16.77
C THR A 106 -2.97 18.98 -16.48
N ALA A 107 -2.82 19.37 -15.20
CA ALA A 107 -2.74 20.77 -14.80
C ALA A 107 -1.50 21.48 -15.40
N ALA A 108 -0.35 20.79 -15.46
CA ALA A 108 0.85 21.33 -16.10
C ALA A 108 0.63 21.57 -17.60
N LEU A 109 0.07 20.59 -18.33
CA LEU A 109 -0.22 20.73 -19.75
C LEU A 109 -1.18 21.89 -20.02
N MET A 110 -2.29 21.97 -19.29
CA MET A 110 -3.24 23.07 -19.42
C MET A 110 -2.60 24.43 -19.13
N ALA A 111 -1.81 24.52 -18.06
CA ALA A 111 -1.11 25.74 -17.68
C ALA A 111 -0.11 26.18 -18.75
N TYR A 112 0.63 25.23 -19.36
CA TYR A 112 1.56 25.51 -20.46
C TYR A 112 0.81 25.99 -21.70
N HIS A 113 -0.32 25.37 -22.05
CA HIS A 113 -1.11 25.78 -23.20
C HIS A 113 -1.63 27.21 -23.08
N ILE A 114 -2.05 27.64 -21.88
CA ILE A 114 -2.62 28.97 -21.62
C ILE A 114 -1.52 30.03 -21.46
N GLN A 115 -0.48 29.76 -20.67
CA GLN A 115 0.49 30.79 -20.27
C GLN A 115 1.78 30.76 -21.10
N LYS A 116 2.04 29.66 -21.84
CA LYS A 116 3.29 29.45 -22.60
C LYS A 116 4.58 29.57 -21.77
N SER A 117 4.46 29.41 -20.45
CA SER A 117 5.58 29.47 -19.50
C SER A 117 5.77 28.12 -18.84
N LEU A 118 6.93 27.49 -19.11
CA LEU A 118 7.30 26.19 -18.53
C LEU A 118 7.43 26.25 -17.00
N PRO A 119 8.08 27.26 -16.38
CA PRO A 119 8.14 27.36 -14.91
C PRO A 119 6.76 27.44 -14.26
N ASN A 120 5.85 28.25 -14.82
CA ASN A 120 4.48 28.38 -14.27
C ASN A 120 3.67 27.10 -14.46
N ALA A 121 3.88 26.39 -15.57
CA ALA A 121 3.25 25.10 -15.84
C ALA A 121 3.68 24.03 -14.83
N ILE A 122 5.00 23.92 -14.58
CA ILE A 122 5.55 22.98 -13.59
C ILE A 122 5.00 23.31 -12.21
N LEU A 123 5.02 24.59 -11.80
CA LEU A 123 4.51 25.02 -10.50
C LEU A 123 3.02 24.65 -10.32
N LYS A 124 2.17 24.96 -11.30
CA LYS A 124 0.74 24.64 -11.25
C LYS A 124 0.48 23.13 -11.24
N GLY A 125 1.24 22.35 -12.02
CA GLY A 125 1.17 20.90 -12.00
C GLY A 125 1.55 20.32 -10.65
N PHE A 126 2.61 20.84 -10.02
CA PHE A 126 3.05 20.41 -8.70
C PHE A 126 2.03 20.76 -7.61
N ILE A 127 1.43 21.95 -7.66
CA ILE A 127 0.34 22.33 -6.74
C ILE A 127 -0.85 21.38 -6.88
N ALA A 128 -1.28 21.09 -8.11
CA ALA A 128 -2.41 20.18 -8.35
C ALA A 128 -2.11 18.74 -7.88
N LEU A 129 -0.90 18.23 -8.14
CA LEU A 129 -0.43 16.94 -7.63
C LEU A 129 -0.53 16.88 -6.09
N LEU A 130 0.05 17.85 -5.40
CA LEU A 130 0.07 17.86 -3.93
C LEU A 130 -1.34 17.99 -3.34
N PHE A 131 -2.18 18.83 -3.95
CA PHE A 131 -3.57 18.97 -3.56
C PHE A 131 -4.33 17.64 -3.69
N MET A 132 -4.20 16.97 -4.85
CA MET A 132 -4.88 15.70 -5.11
C MET A 132 -4.36 14.55 -4.24
N LEU A 133 -3.04 14.47 -4.02
CA LEU A 133 -2.45 13.52 -3.07
C LEU A 133 -3.03 13.72 -1.67
N SER A 134 -3.09 14.96 -1.20
CA SER A 134 -3.62 15.31 0.12
C SER A 134 -5.09 14.94 0.24
N PHE A 135 -5.91 15.32 -0.75
CA PHE A 135 -7.34 15.03 -0.79
C PHE A 135 -7.67 13.53 -0.81
N LEU A 136 -6.96 12.76 -1.64
CA LEU A 136 -7.18 11.31 -1.72
C LEU A 136 -6.76 10.61 -0.42
N LYS A 137 -5.68 11.09 0.21
CA LYS A 137 -5.20 10.56 1.48
C LYS A 137 -6.16 10.85 2.63
N THR A 138 -6.72 12.06 2.71
CA THR A 138 -7.76 12.37 3.72
C THR A 138 -9.03 11.56 3.50
N LYS A 139 -9.50 11.40 2.26
CA LYS A 139 -10.64 10.54 1.94
C LYS A 139 -10.41 9.08 2.36
N LYS A 140 -9.21 8.55 2.13
CA LYS A 140 -8.82 7.19 2.55
C LYS A 140 -8.80 7.05 4.07
N LEU A 141 -8.31 8.06 4.80
CA LEU A 141 -8.33 8.08 6.26
C LEU A 141 -9.76 8.09 6.82
N VAL A 142 -10.63 8.96 6.29
CA VAL A 142 -12.05 9.03 6.71
C VAL A 142 -12.75 7.69 6.50
N LYS A 143 -12.58 7.06 5.33
CA LYS A 143 -13.15 5.73 5.05
C LYS A 143 -12.58 4.61 5.95
N SER A 144 -11.46 4.83 6.62
CA SER A 144 -10.90 3.85 7.55
C SER A 144 -11.42 3.99 9.00
N LEU A 145 -12.14 5.08 9.28
CA LEU A 145 -12.74 5.37 10.59
C LEU A 145 -14.23 4.97 10.69
N PHE A 146 -14.90 4.72 9.55
CA PHE A 146 -16.30 4.29 9.42
C PHE A 146 -16.38 2.97 8.66
#